data_AF-A0A7W8FF55-F1
#
_entry.id   AF-A0A7W8FF55-F1
#
_cell.length_a   1.000
_cell.length_b   1.000
_cell.length_c   1.000
_cell.angle_alpha   90.00
_cell.angle_beta   90.00
_cell.angle_gamma   90.00
#
_symmetry.space_group_name_H-M   'P 1'
#
loop_
_entity.id
_entity.type
_entity.pdbx_description
1 polymer ?
#
loop_
_entity_poly.entity_id
_entity_poly.type
_entity_poly.pdbx_seq_one_letter_code
_entity_poly.pdbx_strand_id
1 'polypeptide(L)'
;MNRTSFRVPVNQPGSNMPQYNPQQLPATPGAGVSARLSDSAGQIVAQGADQQGRQLEMLGRGMQQVAKAGYDLHTDYQTGRAREAFNQLRAEEMDIKARLAGITGKDAIDPQNGVQASIAKWQQDARARLTKDLGGMARDLFDQAAELHLANLTAWGIEKHTGEERTYLNQQDEGTIALDAYAMLSDPLNTTTVKNGLENIKGRYRALRDRNGWSDEITQAKLNTQAEKVFSKMVDSQLDGDNLGAAHELLGRYGEYMGGSRSALEVRITAKGRELQARARAEQEMRFVSSFAADPLQGIAEISTPEGQAKYGLDAKAALGVRSMLQTQWSFNKQVEKERRDTYTTDAVNGIYATLTGDPNKNIPPDPAKAYQDLQNSNLDALTKLEMGRKLEDGTIGKTRDAAAVNDMARLIIGGEVDSDAPIDVMLAQGKASVGDVAMLKGMRKDMDGPLKDYLKRGDALVGNAFARPQFAAGTPEAAIKEDRARNQLQRAITEAYKKGGPEAVEKLFSSDLPMSIMSSNAVSVDDELNNLDRVLNVGRTDKRPIESADDYVSRRTKGVAQ
;
A
#
# COMPACT_ATOMS: atom_id res chain seq x y z
N MET A 1 37.15 -28.35 4.08
CA MET A 1 37.46 -29.52 3.23
C MET A 1 36.38 -30.58 3.45
N ASN A 2 35.73 -31.00 2.34
CA ASN A 2 34.94 -32.23 2.05
C ASN A 2 33.86 -32.66 3.06
N ARG A 3 32.54 -32.70 2.80
CA ARG A 3 31.71 -33.13 1.64
C ARG A 3 32.05 -34.54 1.10
N THR A 4 31.30 -35.54 1.57
CA THR A 4 31.18 -36.90 1.00
C THR A 4 29.69 -37.29 1.06
N SER A 5 28.86 -37.05 0.04
CA SER A 5 28.71 -37.80 -1.23
C SER A 5 28.46 -39.31 -1.05
N PHE A 6 27.20 -39.68 -0.79
CA PHE A 6 26.73 -41.04 -1.04
C PHE A 6 26.52 -41.22 -2.55
N ARG A 7 27.27 -42.17 -3.12
CA ARG A 7 27.27 -42.54 -4.54
C ARG A 7 26.02 -43.35 -4.88
N VAL A 8 25.37 -42.97 -5.99
CA VAL A 8 24.37 -43.77 -6.70
C VAL A 8 25.11 -44.80 -7.57
N PRO A 9 24.73 -46.10 -7.57
CA PRO A 9 25.11 -47.00 -8.66
C PRO A 9 24.18 -46.73 -9.85
N VAL A 10 24.80 -46.32 -10.96
CA VAL A 10 24.20 -46.22 -12.28
C VAL A 10 24.01 -47.64 -12.82
N ASN A 11 22.80 -48.00 -13.21
CA ASN A 11 22.50 -48.98 -14.27
C ASN A 11 21.07 -48.74 -14.78
N GLN A 12 20.96 -48.21 -16.00
CA GLN A 12 19.80 -48.30 -16.89
C GLN A 12 20.19 -49.25 -18.05
N PRO A 13 19.28 -49.65 -18.96
CA PRO A 13 18.00 -50.33 -18.76
C PRO A 13 17.96 -51.61 -19.64
N GLY A 14 17.61 -52.76 -19.06
CA GLY A 14 17.52 -54.02 -19.81
C GLY A 14 16.18 -54.68 -19.56
N SER A 15 15.35 -54.71 -20.60
CA SER A 15 14.08 -55.41 -20.70
C SER A 15 14.13 -56.81 -20.06
N ASN A 16 13.35 -57.01 -19.00
CA ASN A 16 12.85 -58.32 -18.59
C ASN A 16 11.54 -58.08 -17.83
N MET A 17 10.41 -58.31 -18.52
CA MET A 17 9.10 -58.34 -17.90
C MET A 17 9.06 -59.49 -16.88
N PRO A 18 8.58 -59.28 -15.64
CA PRO A 18 8.27 -60.38 -14.74
C PRO A 18 7.14 -61.22 -15.37
N GLN A 19 7.43 -62.49 -15.67
CA GLN A 19 6.40 -63.47 -16.01
C GLN A 19 5.53 -63.70 -14.77
N TYR A 20 4.28 -63.24 -14.81
CA TYR A 20 3.28 -63.61 -13.82
C TYR A 20 2.85 -65.05 -14.08
N ASN A 21 3.30 -65.94 -13.19
CA ASN A 21 2.78 -67.29 -13.08
C ASN A 21 1.37 -67.20 -12.45
N PRO A 22 0.29 -67.72 -13.08
CA PRO A 22 -1.05 -67.64 -12.53
C PRO A 22 -1.22 -68.75 -11.47
N GLN A 23 -0.72 -68.50 -10.26
CA GLN A 23 -1.03 -69.32 -9.10
C GLN A 23 -1.84 -68.49 -8.11
N GLN A 24 -3.09 -68.92 -7.98
CA GLN A 24 -4.19 -68.42 -7.16
C GLN A 24 -3.76 -67.64 -5.92
N LEU A 25 -4.07 -66.33 -5.90
CA LEU A 25 -4.05 -65.51 -4.68
C LEU A 25 -5.39 -65.65 -3.95
N PRO A 26 -5.39 -65.75 -2.60
CA PRO A 26 -6.60 -65.96 -1.82
C PRO A 26 -7.51 -64.73 -1.88
N ALA A 27 -8.80 -64.96 -2.17
CA ALA A 27 -9.81 -63.92 -2.24
C ALA A 27 -10.00 -63.23 -0.88
N THR A 28 -9.75 -61.92 -0.82
CA THR A 28 -10.08 -61.09 0.35
C THR A 28 -11.61 -60.91 0.44
N PRO A 29 -12.29 -61.38 1.50
CA PRO A 29 -13.72 -61.20 1.66
C PRO A 29 -14.00 -59.71 1.96
N GLY A 30 -14.62 -58.99 1.02
CA GLY A 30 -14.97 -57.57 1.18
C GLY A 30 -14.93 -56.75 -0.11
N ALA A 31 -14.27 -57.25 -1.16
CA ALA A 31 -14.31 -56.62 -2.48
C ALA A 31 -15.71 -56.80 -3.10
N GLY A 32 -16.48 -55.71 -3.16
CA GLY A 32 -17.83 -55.68 -3.71
C GLY A 32 -17.90 -56.14 -5.17
N VAL A 33 -19.14 -56.33 -5.66
CA VAL A 33 -19.46 -56.83 -7.01
C VAL A 33 -18.67 -56.08 -8.09
N SER A 34 -18.48 -54.77 -7.95
CA SER A 34 -17.75 -53.92 -8.90
C SER A 34 -16.25 -54.22 -9.01
N ALA A 35 -15.58 -54.62 -7.93
CA ALA A 35 -14.16 -55.00 -7.97
C ALA A 35 -13.97 -56.37 -8.64
N ARG A 36 -14.89 -57.31 -8.37
CA ARG A 36 -14.92 -58.62 -9.04
C ARG A 36 -15.24 -58.49 -10.53
N LEU A 37 -16.12 -57.56 -10.89
CA LEU A 37 -16.42 -57.22 -12.28
C LEU A 37 -15.24 -56.52 -12.96
N SER A 38 -14.54 -55.63 -12.28
CA SER A 38 -13.31 -54.98 -12.79
C SER A 38 -12.18 -55.98 -13.03
N ASP A 39 -11.98 -56.95 -12.13
CA ASP A 39 -10.97 -58.01 -12.32
C ASP A 39 -11.35 -58.93 -13.49
N SER A 40 -12.64 -59.23 -13.66
CA SER A 40 -13.13 -59.98 -14.82
C SER A 40 -13.03 -59.19 -16.13
N ALA A 41 -13.26 -57.87 -16.11
CA ALA A 41 -13.08 -56.98 -17.26
C ALA A 41 -11.59 -56.85 -17.63
N GLY A 42 -10.70 -56.76 -16.64
CA GLY A 42 -9.25 -56.77 -16.84
C GLY A 42 -8.75 -58.09 -17.44
N GLN A 43 -9.33 -59.23 -17.07
CA GLN A 43 -9.05 -60.52 -17.71
C GLN A 43 -9.56 -60.59 -19.16
N ILE A 44 -10.70 -59.97 -19.48
CA ILE A 44 -11.26 -59.89 -20.83
C ILE A 44 -10.40 -58.98 -21.74
N VAL A 45 -9.98 -57.82 -21.24
CA VAL A 45 -9.12 -56.87 -21.97
C VAL A 45 -7.73 -57.46 -22.23
N ALA A 46 -7.15 -58.15 -21.25
CA ALA A 46 -5.85 -58.82 -21.39
C ALA A 46 -5.87 -59.97 -22.42
N GLN A 47 -7.03 -60.57 -22.69
CA GLN A 47 -7.21 -61.61 -23.70
C GLN A 47 -7.57 -61.06 -25.10
N GLY A 48 -7.96 -59.78 -25.21
CA GLY A 48 -8.53 -59.20 -26.44
C GLY A 48 -7.56 -59.00 -27.61
N ALA A 49 -6.27 -58.75 -27.35
CA ALA A 49 -5.29 -58.46 -28.40
C ALA A 49 -4.86 -59.70 -29.21
N ASP A 50 -4.73 -60.87 -28.54
CA ASP A 50 -4.34 -62.15 -29.16
C ASP A 50 -5.54 -62.93 -29.75
N GLN A 51 -6.77 -62.51 -29.42
CA GLN A 51 -8.00 -63.10 -29.96
C GLN A 51 -8.50 -62.41 -31.24
N GLN A 52 -8.16 -61.14 -31.47
CA GLN A 52 -8.53 -60.41 -32.69
C GLN A 52 -8.02 -61.11 -33.96
N GLY A 53 -6.77 -61.57 -33.96
CA GLY A 53 -6.19 -62.33 -35.06
C GLY A 53 -6.84 -63.72 -35.23
N ARG A 54 -7.11 -64.40 -34.11
CA ARG A 54 -7.72 -65.75 -34.11
C ARG A 54 -9.20 -65.77 -34.49
N GLN A 55 -9.95 -64.71 -34.21
CA GLN A 55 -11.37 -64.62 -34.60
C GLN A 55 -11.53 -64.22 -36.07
N LEU A 56 -10.66 -63.35 -36.59
CA LEU A 56 -10.52 -63.15 -38.04
C LEU A 56 -10.07 -64.44 -38.75
N GLU A 57 -9.20 -65.22 -38.10
CA GLU A 57 -8.78 -66.53 -38.59
C GLU A 57 -9.85 -67.61 -38.43
N MET A 58 -10.74 -67.56 -37.41
CA MET A 58 -11.88 -68.47 -37.28
C MET A 58 -13.01 -68.13 -38.25
N LEU A 59 -13.29 -66.85 -38.49
CA LEU A 59 -14.11 -66.41 -39.61
C LEU A 59 -13.47 -66.88 -40.92
N GLY A 60 -12.13 -66.73 -41.04
CA GLY A 60 -11.26 -67.26 -42.09
C GLY A 60 -11.35 -68.77 -42.35
N ARG A 61 -11.35 -69.56 -41.28
CA ARG A 61 -11.33 -71.04 -41.29
C ARG A 61 -12.74 -71.61 -41.41
N GLY A 62 -13.75 -70.95 -40.85
CA GLY A 62 -15.16 -71.23 -41.13
C GLY A 62 -15.49 -71.05 -42.61
N MET A 63 -14.85 -70.08 -43.28
CA MET A 63 -14.91 -69.92 -44.74
C MET A 63 -14.19 -71.06 -45.49
N GLN A 64 -13.07 -71.60 -44.98
CA GLN A 64 -12.35 -72.70 -45.64
C GLN A 64 -13.03 -74.07 -45.47
N GLN A 65 -13.77 -74.32 -44.39
CA GLN A 65 -14.42 -75.61 -44.15
C GLN A 65 -15.74 -75.82 -44.92
N VAL A 66 -16.33 -74.76 -45.49
CA VAL A 66 -17.57 -74.85 -46.27
C VAL A 66 -17.30 -74.97 -47.78
N ALA A 67 -16.04 -74.88 -48.21
CA ALA A 67 -15.61 -74.92 -49.61
C ALA A 67 -15.54 -76.35 -50.20
N LYS A 68 -16.68 -77.03 -50.33
CA LYS A 68 -16.82 -78.20 -51.23
C LYS A 68 -18.14 -78.18 -52.02
N ALA A 69 -18.06 -77.50 -53.17
CA ALA A 69 -18.79 -77.65 -54.42
C ALA A 69 -20.33 -77.49 -54.39
N GLY A 70 -20.80 -76.38 -54.95
CA GLY A 70 -22.21 -76.11 -55.31
C GLY A 70 -22.97 -75.18 -54.35
N TYR A 71 -22.47 -75.04 -53.12
CA TYR A 71 -22.89 -74.05 -52.11
C TYR A 71 -22.11 -72.72 -52.19
N ASP A 72 -21.07 -72.66 -53.03
CA ASP A 72 -20.01 -71.63 -52.98
C ASP A 72 -20.51 -70.19 -53.22
N LEU A 73 -21.43 -69.96 -54.16
CA LEU A 73 -21.89 -68.59 -54.44
C LEU A 73 -22.84 -68.04 -53.37
N HIS A 74 -23.66 -68.91 -52.77
CA HIS A 74 -24.58 -68.51 -51.69
C HIS A 74 -23.82 -68.29 -50.38
N THR A 75 -22.86 -69.17 -50.06
CA THR A 75 -22.00 -69.02 -48.89
C THR A 75 -21.10 -67.79 -49.00
N ASP A 76 -20.48 -67.52 -50.16
CA ASP A 76 -19.65 -66.33 -50.37
C ASP A 76 -20.48 -65.04 -50.28
N TYR A 77 -21.70 -65.06 -50.84
CA TYR A 77 -22.62 -63.92 -50.77
C TYR A 77 -23.09 -63.61 -49.33
N GLN A 78 -23.50 -64.63 -48.58
CA GLN A 78 -23.93 -64.49 -47.19
C GLN A 78 -22.77 -64.05 -46.29
N THR A 79 -21.55 -64.54 -46.56
CA THR A 79 -20.34 -64.13 -45.84
C THR A 79 -19.96 -62.68 -46.15
N GLY A 80 -20.08 -62.24 -47.41
CA GLY A 80 -19.89 -60.84 -47.79
C GLY A 80 -20.83 -59.90 -47.04
N ARG A 81 -22.12 -60.24 -46.99
CA ARG A 81 -23.13 -59.49 -46.23
C ARG A 81 -22.84 -59.44 -44.72
N ALA A 82 -22.42 -60.56 -44.12
CA ALA A 82 -22.03 -60.59 -42.71
C ALA A 82 -20.81 -59.68 -42.43
N ARG A 83 -19.83 -59.67 -43.34
CA ARG A 83 -18.63 -58.82 -43.24
C ARG A 83 -18.95 -57.33 -43.39
N GLU A 84 -19.86 -56.97 -44.30
CA GLU A 84 -20.34 -55.59 -44.46
C GLU A 84 -21.07 -55.11 -43.20
N ALA A 85 -22.01 -55.91 -42.68
CA ALA A 85 -22.71 -55.61 -41.43
C ALA A 85 -21.76 -55.48 -40.23
N PHE A 86 -20.74 -56.35 -40.15
CA PHE A 86 -19.72 -56.28 -39.10
C PHE A 86 -18.79 -55.06 -39.22
N ASN A 87 -18.38 -54.70 -40.44
CA ASN A 87 -17.60 -53.47 -40.66
C ASN A 87 -18.39 -52.22 -40.26
N GLN A 88 -19.70 -52.20 -40.57
CA GLN A 88 -20.59 -51.13 -40.15
C GLN A 88 -20.74 -51.08 -38.63
N LEU A 89 -20.92 -52.23 -37.97
CA LEU A 89 -20.94 -52.31 -36.50
C LEU A 89 -19.69 -51.68 -35.89
N ARG A 90 -18.50 -52.01 -36.41
CA ARG A 90 -17.23 -51.47 -35.92
C ARG A 90 -17.09 -49.96 -36.12
N ALA A 91 -17.58 -49.42 -37.23
CA ALA A 91 -17.57 -47.98 -37.48
C ALA A 91 -18.50 -47.25 -36.49
N GLU A 92 -19.71 -47.79 -36.28
CA GLU A 92 -20.66 -47.25 -35.31
C GLU A 92 -20.17 -47.41 -33.85
N GLU A 93 -19.44 -48.48 -33.54
CA GLU A 93 -18.80 -48.73 -32.23
C GLU A 93 -17.79 -47.61 -31.89
N MET A 94 -16.98 -47.21 -32.88
CA MET A 94 -16.02 -46.11 -32.71
C MET A 94 -16.74 -44.78 -32.45
N ASP A 95 -17.82 -44.51 -33.17
CA ASP A 95 -18.61 -43.28 -33.01
C ASP A 95 -19.29 -43.21 -31.63
N ILE A 96 -19.96 -44.29 -31.20
CA ILE A 96 -20.60 -44.34 -29.88
C ILE A 96 -19.57 -44.23 -28.77
N LYS A 97 -18.42 -44.90 -28.89
CA LYS A 97 -17.34 -44.82 -27.90
C LYS A 97 -16.79 -43.40 -27.82
N ALA A 98 -16.56 -42.72 -28.94
CA ALA A 98 -16.08 -41.34 -28.98
C ALA A 98 -17.10 -40.37 -28.37
N ARG A 99 -18.39 -40.51 -28.73
CA ARG A 99 -19.47 -39.68 -28.18
C ARG A 99 -19.58 -39.84 -26.66
N LEU A 100 -19.55 -41.08 -26.18
CA LEU A 100 -19.69 -41.37 -24.76
C LEU A 100 -18.43 -41.01 -23.97
N ALA A 101 -17.25 -41.02 -24.58
CA ALA A 101 -16.00 -40.61 -23.94
C ALA A 101 -16.05 -39.19 -23.37
N GLY A 102 -16.79 -38.28 -24.01
CA GLY A 102 -16.98 -36.89 -23.57
C GLY A 102 -17.99 -36.70 -22.44
N ILE A 103 -18.80 -37.69 -22.10
CA ILE A 103 -19.74 -37.62 -20.98
C ILE A 103 -18.96 -37.91 -19.68
N THR A 104 -19.14 -37.06 -18.66
CA THR A 104 -18.39 -37.12 -17.40
C THR A 104 -19.30 -36.91 -16.19
N GLY A 105 -18.81 -37.26 -14.99
CA GLY A 105 -19.49 -36.99 -13.73
C GLY A 105 -20.88 -37.63 -13.63
N LYS A 106 -21.86 -36.87 -13.11
CA LYS A 106 -23.23 -37.35 -12.87
C LYS A 106 -23.91 -37.87 -14.15
N ASP A 107 -23.65 -37.23 -15.29
CA ASP A 107 -24.26 -37.62 -16.56
C ASP A 107 -23.70 -38.94 -17.07
N ALA A 108 -22.44 -39.27 -16.78
CA ALA A 108 -21.82 -40.52 -17.19
C ALA A 108 -22.35 -41.74 -16.43
N ILE A 109 -22.80 -41.53 -15.19
CA ILE A 109 -23.32 -42.57 -14.29
C ILE A 109 -24.85 -42.61 -14.23
N ASP A 110 -25.53 -41.81 -15.07
CA ASP A 110 -26.98 -41.78 -15.10
C ASP A 110 -27.55 -43.16 -15.50
N PRO A 111 -28.52 -43.71 -14.74
CA PRO A 111 -29.02 -45.05 -14.98
C PRO A 111 -29.79 -45.22 -16.29
N GLN A 112 -30.24 -44.12 -16.93
CA GLN A 112 -31.03 -44.16 -18.16
C GLN A 112 -30.26 -43.67 -19.38
N ASN A 113 -29.41 -42.67 -19.20
CA ASN A 113 -28.71 -41.95 -20.27
C ASN A 113 -27.18 -42.00 -20.13
N GLY A 114 -26.65 -42.60 -19.06
CA GLY A 114 -25.23 -42.72 -18.82
C GLY A 114 -24.52 -43.66 -19.78
N VAL A 115 -23.21 -43.83 -19.58
CA VAL A 115 -22.32 -44.56 -20.50
C VAL A 115 -22.81 -46.00 -20.70
N GLN A 116 -23.11 -46.72 -19.60
CA GLN A 116 -23.57 -48.12 -19.68
C GLN A 116 -24.95 -48.25 -20.34
N ALA A 117 -25.92 -47.42 -19.94
CA ALA A 117 -27.27 -47.44 -20.48
C ALA A 117 -27.29 -47.10 -21.98
N SER A 118 -26.47 -46.12 -22.38
CA SER A 118 -26.29 -45.71 -23.78
C SER A 118 -25.66 -46.82 -24.62
N ILE A 119 -24.64 -47.53 -24.10
CA ILE A 119 -24.05 -48.70 -24.78
C ILE A 119 -25.08 -49.80 -24.93
N ALA A 120 -25.79 -50.18 -23.86
CA ALA A 120 -26.78 -51.25 -23.92
C ALA A 120 -27.90 -50.98 -24.93
N LYS A 121 -28.42 -49.75 -24.94
CA LYS A 121 -29.44 -49.31 -25.91
C LYS A 121 -28.90 -49.35 -27.34
N TRP A 122 -27.73 -48.78 -27.58
CA TRP A 122 -27.10 -48.79 -28.90
C TRP A 122 -26.82 -50.22 -29.39
N GLN A 123 -26.34 -51.12 -28.53
CA GLN A 123 -26.07 -52.52 -28.88
C GLN A 123 -27.35 -53.26 -29.33
N GLN A 124 -28.46 -53.07 -28.63
CA GLN A 124 -29.75 -53.65 -29.00
C GLN A 124 -30.23 -53.11 -30.35
N ASP A 125 -30.19 -51.79 -30.54
CA ASP A 125 -30.62 -51.13 -31.76
C ASP A 125 -29.74 -51.52 -32.97
N ALA A 126 -28.41 -51.56 -32.78
CA ALA A 126 -27.44 -51.91 -33.82
C ALA A 126 -27.59 -53.37 -34.25
N ARG A 127 -27.74 -54.32 -33.29
CA ARG A 127 -27.99 -55.74 -33.61
C ARG A 127 -29.29 -55.91 -34.38
N ALA A 128 -30.37 -55.26 -33.95
CA ALA A 128 -31.66 -55.35 -34.64
C ALA A 128 -31.61 -54.77 -36.06
N ARG A 129 -30.93 -53.63 -36.25
CA ARG A 129 -30.79 -52.99 -37.57
C ARG A 129 -29.90 -53.79 -38.52
N LEU A 130 -28.75 -54.25 -38.04
CA LEU A 130 -27.72 -54.88 -38.89
C LEU A 130 -28.03 -56.35 -39.24
N THR A 131 -28.92 -57.01 -38.49
CA THR A 131 -29.32 -58.40 -38.77
C THR A 131 -30.65 -58.53 -39.52
N LYS A 132 -31.40 -57.44 -39.70
CA LYS A 132 -32.76 -57.44 -40.26
C LYS A 132 -32.86 -58.11 -41.64
N ASP A 133 -31.88 -57.86 -42.50
CA ASP A 133 -31.86 -58.31 -43.90
C ASP A 133 -30.83 -59.44 -44.15
N LEU A 134 -30.28 -60.02 -43.07
CA LEU A 134 -29.33 -61.14 -43.13
C LEU A 134 -30.07 -62.48 -43.13
N GLY A 135 -29.64 -63.41 -43.98
CA GLY A 135 -30.09 -64.81 -43.91
C GLY A 135 -29.49 -65.54 -42.70
N GLY A 136 -30.03 -66.70 -42.33
CA GLY A 136 -29.62 -67.45 -41.12
C GLY A 136 -28.11 -67.64 -40.99
N MET A 137 -27.45 -68.11 -42.06
CA MET A 137 -26.00 -68.30 -42.06
C MET A 137 -25.20 -66.99 -41.92
N ALA A 138 -25.60 -65.90 -42.60
CA ALA A 138 -24.93 -64.61 -42.49
C ALA A 138 -25.11 -63.99 -41.09
N ARG A 139 -26.29 -64.19 -40.50
CA ARG A 139 -26.60 -63.73 -39.15
C ARG A 139 -25.75 -64.46 -38.11
N ASP A 140 -25.63 -65.78 -38.20
CA ASP A 140 -24.80 -66.56 -37.28
C ASP A 140 -23.32 -66.16 -37.35
N LEU A 141 -22.80 -65.93 -38.57
CA LEU A 141 -21.42 -65.44 -38.77
C LEU A 141 -21.22 -64.02 -38.22
N PHE A 142 -22.21 -63.12 -38.41
CA PHE A 142 -22.17 -61.79 -37.83
C PHE A 142 -22.22 -61.82 -36.31
N ASP A 143 -23.14 -62.59 -35.71
CA ASP A 143 -23.33 -62.66 -34.26
C ASP A 143 -22.06 -63.18 -33.56
N GLN A 144 -21.41 -64.21 -34.14
CA GLN A 144 -20.12 -64.72 -33.66
C GLN A 144 -19.00 -63.67 -33.75
N ALA A 145 -18.92 -62.91 -34.85
CA ALA A 145 -17.91 -61.87 -35.02
C ALA A 145 -18.14 -60.65 -34.11
N ALA A 146 -19.41 -60.29 -33.89
CA ALA A 146 -19.82 -59.14 -33.08
C ALA A 146 -19.63 -59.36 -31.58
N GLU A 147 -19.68 -60.61 -31.10
CA GLU A 147 -19.66 -60.94 -29.67
C GLU A 147 -18.47 -60.32 -28.92
N LEU A 148 -17.23 -60.53 -29.40
CA LEU A 148 -16.03 -60.00 -28.73
C LEU A 148 -15.98 -58.46 -28.74
N HIS A 149 -16.35 -57.85 -29.88
CA HIS A 149 -16.35 -56.40 -30.03
C HIS A 149 -17.33 -55.73 -29.08
N LEU A 150 -18.55 -56.27 -28.99
CA LEU A 150 -19.57 -55.77 -28.09
C LEU A 150 -19.18 -56.00 -26.62
N ALA A 151 -18.56 -57.13 -26.29
CA ALA A 151 -18.01 -57.38 -24.96
C ALA A 151 -16.92 -56.36 -24.58
N ASN A 152 -16.01 -56.02 -25.51
CA ASN A 152 -14.96 -55.01 -25.29
C ASN A 152 -15.54 -53.60 -25.08
N LEU A 153 -16.54 -53.21 -25.86
CA LEU A 153 -17.22 -51.92 -25.66
C LEU A 153 -17.92 -51.88 -24.30
N THR A 154 -18.61 -52.96 -23.92
CA THR A 154 -19.27 -53.07 -22.60
C THR A 154 -18.24 -52.99 -21.46
N ALA A 155 -17.11 -53.69 -21.57
CA ALA A 155 -16.03 -53.63 -20.59
C ALA A 155 -15.49 -52.19 -20.43
N TRP A 156 -15.19 -51.52 -21.54
CA TRP A 156 -14.79 -50.11 -21.54
C TRP A 156 -15.86 -49.21 -20.89
N GLY A 157 -17.14 -49.43 -21.20
CA GLY A 157 -18.25 -48.69 -20.61
C GLY A 157 -18.36 -48.87 -19.09
N ILE A 158 -18.09 -50.09 -18.61
CA ILE A 158 -18.03 -50.39 -17.17
C ILE A 158 -16.86 -49.66 -16.51
N GLU A 159 -15.66 -49.77 -17.06
CA GLU A 159 -14.47 -49.10 -16.54
C GLU A 159 -14.65 -47.58 -16.48
N LYS A 160 -15.19 -46.98 -17.56
CA LYS A 160 -15.47 -45.55 -17.60
C LYS A 160 -16.51 -45.17 -16.55
N HIS A 161 -17.65 -45.88 -16.48
CA HIS A 161 -18.68 -45.62 -15.48
C HIS A 161 -18.09 -45.65 -14.06
N THR A 162 -17.37 -46.71 -13.70
CA THR A 162 -16.78 -46.84 -12.36
C THR A 162 -15.74 -45.76 -12.07
N GLY A 163 -14.95 -45.35 -13.07
CA GLY A 163 -14.00 -44.23 -12.93
C GLY A 163 -14.69 -42.89 -12.68
N GLU A 164 -15.76 -42.59 -13.43
CA GLU A 164 -16.57 -41.37 -13.28
C GLU A 164 -17.33 -41.37 -11.96
N GLU A 165 -17.91 -42.51 -11.56
CA GLU A 165 -18.59 -42.69 -10.27
C GLU A 165 -17.64 -42.42 -9.10
N ARG A 166 -16.44 -43.00 -9.13
CA ARG A 166 -15.42 -42.76 -8.12
C ARG A 166 -15.06 -41.28 -8.01
N THR A 167 -14.85 -40.63 -9.16
CA THR A 167 -14.48 -39.22 -9.24
C THR A 167 -15.59 -38.32 -8.70
N TYR A 168 -16.83 -38.55 -9.12
CA TYR A 168 -18.01 -37.81 -8.67
C TYR A 168 -18.22 -37.93 -7.16
N LEU A 169 -18.18 -39.16 -6.63
CA LEU A 169 -18.35 -39.38 -5.19
C LEU A 169 -17.18 -38.81 -4.37
N ASN A 170 -15.95 -38.83 -4.89
CA ASN A 170 -14.81 -38.16 -4.28
C ASN A 170 -15.06 -36.65 -4.13
N GLN A 171 -15.46 -35.99 -5.22
CA GLN A 171 -15.76 -34.56 -5.21
C GLN A 171 -16.93 -34.23 -4.28
N GLN A 172 -17.95 -35.08 -4.22
CA GLN A 172 -19.08 -34.91 -3.31
C GLN A 172 -18.64 -34.98 -1.84
N ASP A 173 -17.82 -35.97 -1.47
CA ASP A 173 -17.32 -36.09 -0.10
C ASP A 173 -16.37 -34.93 0.26
N GLU A 174 -15.50 -34.51 -0.65
CA GLU A 174 -14.62 -33.35 -0.48
C GLU A 174 -15.39 -32.04 -0.31
N GLY A 175 -16.42 -31.82 -1.14
CA GLY A 175 -17.33 -30.67 -1.00
C GLY A 175 -18.08 -30.71 0.33
N THR A 176 -18.51 -31.89 0.78
CA THR A 176 -19.17 -32.05 2.09
C THR A 176 -18.22 -31.74 3.25
N ILE A 177 -16.98 -32.23 3.21
CA ILE A 177 -15.93 -31.90 4.19
C ILE A 177 -15.73 -30.38 4.28
N ALA A 178 -15.73 -29.69 3.14
CA ALA A 178 -15.60 -28.24 3.11
C ALA A 178 -16.80 -27.52 3.74
N LEU A 179 -18.03 -28.02 3.52
CA LEU A 179 -19.25 -27.49 4.14
C LEU A 179 -19.26 -27.70 5.66
N ASP A 180 -18.92 -28.90 6.13
CA ASP A 180 -18.80 -29.17 7.58
C ASP A 180 -17.73 -28.27 8.22
N ALA A 181 -16.56 -28.17 7.59
CA ALA A 181 -15.50 -27.27 8.04
C ALA A 181 -15.96 -25.80 8.10
N TYR A 182 -16.73 -25.35 7.11
CA TYR A 182 -17.30 -24.01 7.11
C TYR A 182 -18.31 -23.81 8.24
N ALA A 183 -19.22 -24.76 8.46
CA ALA A 183 -20.18 -24.70 9.56
C ALA A 183 -19.48 -24.59 10.91
N MET A 184 -18.44 -25.40 11.12
CA MET A 184 -17.59 -25.33 12.32
C MET A 184 -16.95 -23.93 12.47
N LEU A 185 -16.44 -23.34 11.39
CA LEU A 185 -15.84 -21.99 11.41
C LEU A 185 -16.86 -20.87 11.63
N SER A 186 -18.11 -21.05 11.20
CA SER A 186 -19.16 -20.06 11.34
C SER A 186 -19.69 -19.92 12.77
N ASP A 187 -19.66 -21.01 13.54
CA ASP A 187 -20.07 -21.04 14.94
C ASP A 187 -19.08 -21.86 15.79
N PRO A 188 -17.85 -21.35 16.00
CA PRO A 188 -16.76 -22.13 16.57
C PRO A 188 -16.92 -22.40 18.07
N LEU A 189 -17.73 -21.60 18.79
CA LEU A 189 -17.97 -21.77 20.22
C LEU A 189 -19.08 -22.78 20.52
N ASN A 190 -19.90 -23.11 19.53
CA ASN A 190 -20.94 -24.14 19.65
C ASN A 190 -20.34 -25.55 19.54
N THR A 191 -20.20 -26.20 20.68
CA THR A 191 -19.60 -27.53 20.81
C THR A 191 -20.33 -28.60 20.01
N THR A 192 -21.65 -28.49 19.87
CA THR A 192 -22.47 -29.44 19.10
C THR A 192 -22.15 -29.33 17.61
N THR A 193 -22.13 -28.10 17.07
CA THR A 193 -21.77 -27.84 15.67
C THR A 193 -20.37 -28.35 15.37
N VAL A 194 -19.40 -28.04 16.25
CA VAL A 194 -18.01 -28.45 16.07
C VAL A 194 -17.83 -29.96 16.15
N LYS A 195 -18.46 -30.62 17.13
CA LYS A 195 -18.38 -32.08 17.29
C LYS A 195 -19.02 -32.81 16.11
N ASN A 196 -20.21 -32.39 15.69
CA ASN A 196 -20.91 -32.99 14.56
C ASN A 196 -20.12 -32.81 13.26
N GLY A 197 -19.59 -31.60 13.01
CA GLY A 197 -18.76 -31.34 11.83
C GLY A 197 -17.50 -32.22 11.81
N LEU A 198 -16.81 -32.36 12.94
CA LEU A 198 -15.62 -33.23 13.02
C LEU A 198 -15.95 -34.71 12.78
N GLU A 199 -17.04 -35.22 13.37
CA GLU A 199 -17.47 -36.61 13.16
C GLU A 199 -17.92 -36.86 11.72
N ASN A 200 -18.61 -35.91 11.09
CA ASN A 200 -18.95 -35.98 9.67
C ASN A 200 -17.69 -36.04 8.82
N ILE A 201 -16.72 -35.14 9.05
CA ILE A 201 -15.44 -35.12 8.33
C ILE A 201 -14.71 -36.46 8.48
N LYS A 202 -14.65 -37.03 9.69
CA LYS A 202 -14.10 -38.38 9.93
C LYS A 202 -14.81 -39.44 9.11
N GLY A 203 -16.14 -39.45 9.09
CA GLY A 203 -16.93 -40.37 8.29
C GLY A 203 -16.65 -40.26 6.79
N ARG A 204 -16.52 -39.04 6.27
CA ARG A 204 -16.23 -38.78 4.85
C ARG A 204 -14.83 -39.23 4.44
N TYR A 205 -13.83 -39.01 5.28
CA TYR A 205 -12.49 -39.53 5.03
C TYR A 205 -12.41 -41.07 5.09
N ARG A 206 -13.23 -41.73 5.91
CA ARG A 206 -13.38 -43.20 5.86
C ARG A 206 -14.02 -43.66 4.56
N ALA A 207 -15.07 -42.99 4.09
CA ALA A 207 -15.67 -43.29 2.79
C ALA A 207 -14.66 -43.11 1.63
N LEU A 208 -13.86 -42.03 1.67
CA LEU A 208 -12.78 -41.79 0.72
C LEU A 208 -11.69 -42.88 0.80
N ARG A 209 -11.36 -43.36 2.00
CA ARG A 209 -10.42 -44.47 2.22
C ARG A 209 -10.91 -45.72 1.50
N ASP A 210 -12.12 -46.15 1.82
CA ASP A 210 -12.68 -47.41 1.33
C ASP A 210 -12.86 -47.39 -0.20
N ARG A 211 -13.22 -46.23 -0.76
CA ARG A 211 -13.41 -46.06 -2.20
C ARG A 211 -12.10 -45.98 -2.99
N ASN A 212 -11.05 -45.38 -2.41
CA ASN A 212 -9.77 -45.15 -3.10
C ASN A 212 -8.65 -46.11 -2.68
N GLY A 213 -8.91 -47.02 -1.74
CA GLY A 213 -7.92 -47.97 -1.23
C GLY A 213 -6.78 -47.30 -0.45
N TRP A 214 -7.06 -46.18 0.23
CA TRP A 214 -6.04 -45.53 1.06
C TRP A 214 -5.72 -46.37 2.29
N SER A 215 -4.48 -46.28 2.77
CA SER A 215 -4.12 -46.85 4.06
C SER A 215 -4.71 -46.04 5.22
N ASP A 216 -4.70 -46.64 6.40
CA ASP A 216 -5.18 -46.00 7.63
C ASP A 216 -4.32 -44.80 7.99
N GLU A 217 -3.01 -44.88 7.75
CA GLU A 217 -2.05 -43.81 7.99
C GLU A 217 -2.30 -42.61 7.08
N ILE A 218 -2.56 -42.83 5.78
CA ILE A 218 -2.87 -41.75 4.83
C ILE A 218 -4.19 -41.06 5.22
N THR A 219 -5.20 -41.86 5.58
CA THR A 219 -6.50 -41.35 6.02
C THR A 219 -6.36 -40.51 7.28
N GLN A 220 -5.62 -40.99 8.28
CA GLN A 220 -5.38 -40.27 9.52
C GLN A 220 -4.55 -39.00 9.29
N ALA A 221 -3.54 -39.04 8.42
CA ALA A 221 -2.75 -37.86 8.07
C ALA A 221 -3.63 -36.77 7.44
N LYS A 222 -4.48 -37.12 6.46
CA LYS A 222 -5.42 -36.16 5.84
C LYS A 222 -6.42 -35.60 6.85
N LEU A 223 -6.92 -36.44 7.76
CA LEU A 223 -7.79 -36.00 8.85
C LEU A 223 -7.10 -35.01 9.78
N ASN A 224 -5.88 -35.31 10.22
CA ASN A 224 -5.10 -34.45 11.09
C ASN A 224 -4.81 -33.11 10.41
N THR A 225 -4.41 -33.10 9.13
CA THR A 225 -4.19 -31.86 8.37
C THR A 225 -5.46 -31.02 8.25
N GLN A 226 -6.60 -31.65 7.97
CA GLN A 226 -7.86 -30.93 7.87
C GLN A 226 -8.30 -30.37 9.24
N ALA A 227 -8.16 -31.16 10.31
CA ALA A 227 -8.47 -30.73 11.67
C ALA A 227 -7.57 -29.56 12.08
N GLU A 228 -6.26 -29.68 11.90
CA GLU A 228 -5.29 -28.62 12.20
C GLU A 228 -5.66 -27.31 11.50
N LYS A 229 -5.99 -27.38 10.20
CA LYS A 229 -6.41 -26.22 9.42
C LYS A 229 -7.68 -25.57 9.98
N VAL A 230 -8.71 -26.37 10.28
CA VAL A 230 -10.00 -25.85 10.75
C VAL A 230 -9.85 -25.25 12.15
N PHE A 231 -9.28 -25.99 13.10
CA PHE A 231 -9.18 -25.54 14.49
C PHE A 231 -8.22 -24.36 14.65
N SER A 232 -7.10 -24.34 13.93
CA SER A 232 -6.20 -23.17 13.94
C SER A 232 -6.90 -21.93 13.42
N LYS A 233 -7.67 -22.06 12.33
CA LYS A 233 -8.43 -20.94 11.75
C LYS A 233 -9.56 -20.44 12.66
N MET A 234 -10.16 -21.30 13.48
CA MET A 234 -11.14 -20.85 14.49
C MET A 234 -10.49 -19.92 15.51
N VAL A 235 -9.32 -20.30 16.04
CA VAL A 235 -8.55 -19.48 17.00
C VAL A 235 -8.13 -18.17 16.34
N ASP A 236 -7.58 -18.23 15.13
CA ASP A 236 -7.16 -17.05 14.37
C ASP A 236 -8.32 -16.07 14.15
N SER A 237 -9.49 -16.57 13.77
CA SER A 237 -10.68 -15.72 13.58
C SER A 237 -11.08 -14.97 14.86
N GLN A 238 -10.99 -15.64 16.02
CA GLN A 238 -11.27 -14.97 17.30
C GLN A 238 -10.17 -13.96 17.68
N LEU A 239 -8.90 -14.25 17.37
CA LEU A 239 -7.79 -13.32 17.58
C LEU A 239 -7.91 -12.07 16.71
N ASP A 240 -8.26 -12.24 15.44
CA ASP A 240 -8.45 -11.14 14.49
C ASP A 240 -9.67 -10.29 14.88
N GLY A 241 -10.68 -10.89 15.54
CA GLY A 241 -11.82 -10.21 16.14
C GLY A 241 -11.57 -9.63 17.54
N ASP A 242 -10.33 -9.55 18.01
CA ASP A 242 -9.92 -9.09 19.36
C ASP A 242 -10.59 -9.88 20.52
N ASN A 243 -11.15 -11.07 20.27
CA ASN A 243 -11.83 -11.91 21.27
C ASN A 243 -10.87 -12.94 21.89
N LEU A 244 -9.99 -12.46 22.76
CA LEU A 244 -8.98 -13.29 23.45
C LEU A 244 -9.58 -14.40 24.30
N GLY A 245 -10.73 -14.16 24.94
CA GLY A 245 -11.40 -15.16 25.77
C GLY A 245 -11.82 -16.38 24.95
N ALA A 246 -12.50 -16.12 23.83
CA ALA A 246 -12.89 -17.17 22.89
C ALA A 246 -11.67 -17.86 22.26
N ALA A 247 -10.62 -17.11 21.89
CA ALA A 247 -9.40 -17.69 21.35
C ALA A 247 -8.71 -18.66 22.35
N HIS A 248 -8.59 -18.27 23.62
CA HIS A 248 -8.07 -19.13 24.68
C HIS A 248 -8.95 -20.36 24.92
N GLU A 249 -10.27 -20.18 24.93
CA GLU A 249 -11.23 -21.26 25.12
C GLU A 249 -11.12 -22.31 24.00
N LEU A 250 -11.07 -21.86 22.74
CA LEU A 250 -10.92 -22.73 21.58
C LEU A 250 -9.58 -23.47 21.57
N LEU A 251 -8.50 -22.78 21.91
CA LEU A 251 -7.18 -23.38 22.06
C LEU A 251 -7.18 -24.44 23.18
N GLY A 252 -7.82 -24.15 24.32
CA GLY A 252 -7.92 -25.09 25.43
C GLY A 252 -8.74 -26.33 25.09
N ARG A 253 -9.88 -26.15 24.41
CA ARG A 253 -10.80 -27.24 24.04
C ARG A 253 -10.30 -28.12 22.90
N TYR A 254 -9.67 -27.51 21.89
CA TYR A 254 -9.34 -28.19 20.64
C TYR A 254 -7.85 -28.18 20.28
N GLY A 255 -6.98 -27.71 21.19
CA GLY A 255 -5.54 -27.57 20.94
C GLY A 255 -4.84 -28.88 20.56
N GLU A 256 -5.37 -30.04 20.96
CA GLU A 256 -4.85 -31.35 20.54
C GLU A 256 -4.96 -31.59 19.03
N TYR A 257 -5.97 -31.01 18.38
CA TYR A 257 -6.18 -31.15 16.94
C TYR A 257 -5.35 -30.16 16.12
N MET A 258 -4.69 -29.18 16.75
CA MET A 258 -3.93 -28.13 16.07
C MET A 258 -2.49 -28.53 15.76
N GLY A 259 -2.05 -29.73 16.15
CA GLY A 259 -0.74 -30.27 15.78
C GLY A 259 0.40 -29.28 16.04
N GLY A 260 1.18 -29.00 14.99
CA GLY A 260 2.33 -28.09 15.05
C GLY A 260 1.95 -26.61 15.23
N SER A 261 0.74 -26.22 14.85
CA SER A 261 0.27 -24.84 14.91
C SER A 261 -0.06 -24.34 16.33
N ARG A 262 -0.27 -25.26 17.29
CA ARG A 262 -0.69 -24.93 18.67
C ARG A 262 0.25 -23.93 19.36
N SER A 263 1.56 -24.19 19.33
CA SER A 263 2.55 -23.36 20.04
C SER A 263 2.64 -21.94 19.44
N ALA A 264 2.54 -21.84 18.11
CA ALA A 264 2.51 -20.56 17.43
C ALA A 264 1.26 -19.74 17.80
N LEU A 265 0.10 -20.41 17.93
CA LEU A 265 -1.14 -19.77 18.37
C LEU A 265 -1.07 -19.32 19.83
N GLU A 266 -0.50 -20.13 20.73
CA GLU A 266 -0.28 -19.73 22.14
C GLU A 266 0.55 -18.44 22.26
N VAL A 267 1.62 -18.32 21.47
CA VAL A 267 2.44 -17.11 21.40
C VAL A 267 1.63 -15.93 20.86
N ARG A 268 0.86 -16.13 19.79
CA ARG A 268 0.02 -15.07 19.21
C ARG A 268 -1.07 -14.58 20.15
N ILE A 269 -1.75 -15.49 20.86
CA ILE A 269 -2.74 -15.13 21.88
C ILE A 269 -2.08 -14.29 22.98
N THR A 270 -0.90 -14.71 23.46
CA THR A 270 -0.17 -13.96 24.49
C THR A 270 0.24 -12.57 24.00
N ALA A 271 0.75 -12.47 22.77
CA ALA A 271 1.15 -11.20 22.17
C ALA A 271 -0.04 -10.25 22.01
N LYS A 272 -1.16 -10.76 21.49
CA LYS A 272 -2.41 -10.00 21.33
C LYS A 272 -3.00 -9.59 22.68
N GLY A 273 -2.87 -10.43 23.71
CA GLY A 273 -3.15 -10.09 25.10
C GLY A 273 -2.41 -8.87 25.60
N ARG A 274 -1.10 -8.81 25.37
CA ARG A 274 -0.27 -7.65 25.75
C ARG A 274 -0.64 -6.41 24.95
N GLU A 275 -0.92 -6.57 23.66
CA GLU A 275 -1.36 -5.48 22.78
C GLU A 275 -2.69 -4.86 23.26
N LEU A 276 -3.72 -5.66 23.50
CA LEU A 276 -5.02 -5.16 23.96
C LEU A 276 -4.93 -4.51 25.34
N GLN A 277 -4.12 -5.06 26.25
CA GLN A 277 -3.85 -4.41 27.54
C GLN A 277 -3.13 -3.07 27.38
N ALA A 278 -2.14 -2.98 26.49
CA ALA A 278 -1.44 -1.72 26.22
C ALA A 278 -2.36 -0.68 25.59
N ARG A 279 -3.24 -1.09 24.67
CA ARG A 279 -4.25 -0.22 24.05
C ARG A 279 -5.25 0.29 25.08
N ALA A 280 -5.79 -0.59 25.93
CA ALA A 280 -6.72 -0.20 26.99
C ALA A 280 -6.08 0.80 27.97
N ARG A 281 -4.81 0.60 28.35
CA ARG A 281 -4.05 1.56 29.17
C ARG A 281 -3.90 2.91 28.47
N ALA A 282 -3.46 2.92 27.21
CA ALA A 282 -3.32 4.15 26.45
C ALA A 282 -4.65 4.92 26.31
N GLU A 283 -5.76 4.23 26.07
CA GLU A 283 -7.09 4.83 26.02
C GLU A 283 -7.51 5.43 27.39
N GLN A 284 -7.20 4.74 28.49
CA GLN A 284 -7.44 5.24 29.85
C GLN A 284 -6.61 6.49 30.16
N GLU A 285 -5.31 6.47 29.83
CA GLU A 285 -4.41 7.61 29.96
C GLU A 285 -4.92 8.82 29.17
N MET A 286 -5.33 8.61 27.91
CA MET A 286 -5.86 9.69 27.07
C MET A 286 -7.20 10.24 27.56
N ARG A 287 -8.09 9.39 28.08
CA ARG A 287 -9.36 9.83 28.70
C ARG A 287 -9.10 10.70 29.92
N PHE A 288 -8.12 10.33 30.74
CA PHE A 288 -7.71 11.14 31.89
C PHE A 288 -7.13 12.49 31.45
N VAL A 289 -6.21 12.51 30.47
CA VAL A 289 -5.68 13.78 29.94
C VAL A 289 -6.81 14.68 29.41
N SER A 290 -7.79 14.08 28.71
CA SER A 290 -8.93 14.80 28.17
C SER A 290 -9.85 15.37 29.24
N SER A 291 -10.08 14.67 30.36
CA SER A 291 -10.92 15.19 31.45
C SER A 291 -10.31 16.41 32.15
N PHE A 292 -8.99 16.57 32.08
CA PHE A 292 -8.26 17.71 32.64
C PHE A 292 -7.76 18.68 31.57
N ALA A 293 -8.30 18.64 30.35
CA ALA A 293 -7.84 19.53 29.26
C ALA A 293 -8.01 21.03 29.59
N ALA A 294 -9.07 21.39 30.34
CA ALA A 294 -9.34 22.77 30.76
C ALA A 294 -8.46 23.22 31.94
N ASP A 295 -8.13 22.30 32.86
CA ASP A 295 -7.22 22.56 33.98
C ASP A 295 -6.21 21.41 34.15
N PRO A 296 -5.12 21.41 33.36
CA PRO A 296 -4.15 20.32 33.43
C PRO A 296 -3.35 20.30 34.74
N LEU A 297 -3.26 21.43 35.46
CA LEU A 297 -2.54 21.51 36.73
C LEU A 297 -3.30 20.77 37.84
N GLN A 298 -4.63 20.88 37.85
CA GLN A 298 -5.47 20.07 38.73
C GLN A 298 -5.25 18.57 38.47
N GLY A 299 -5.22 18.16 37.19
CA GLY A 299 -4.95 16.78 36.82
C GLY A 299 -3.58 16.27 37.31
N ILE A 300 -2.55 17.10 37.19
CA ILE A 300 -1.20 16.79 37.71
C ILE A 300 -1.22 16.63 39.23
N ALA A 301 -1.89 17.54 39.95
CA ALA A 301 -2.00 17.49 41.40
C ALA A 301 -2.72 16.20 41.86
N GLU A 302 -3.79 15.81 41.16
CA GLU A 302 -4.53 14.59 41.49
C GLU A 302 -3.68 13.32 41.33
N ILE A 303 -2.89 13.16 40.27
CA ILE A 303 -2.05 11.96 40.08
C ILE A 303 -0.69 12.03 40.78
N SER A 304 -0.40 13.13 41.48
CA SER A 304 0.85 13.28 42.25
C SER A 304 0.83 12.51 43.57
N THR A 305 -0.34 12.00 44.01
CA THR A 305 -0.47 11.18 45.21
C THR A 305 -0.77 9.71 44.89
N PRO A 306 -0.37 8.76 45.75
CA PRO A 306 -0.74 7.36 45.60
C PRO A 306 -2.26 7.13 45.59
N GLU A 307 -3.03 7.89 46.39
CA GLU A 307 -4.48 7.77 46.43
C GLU A 307 -5.12 8.19 45.10
N GLY A 308 -4.63 9.27 44.49
CA GLY A 308 -5.14 9.72 43.20
C GLY A 308 -4.70 8.82 42.04
N GLN A 309 -3.47 8.29 42.07
CA GLN A 309 -3.04 7.24 41.14
C GLN A 309 -3.96 6.02 41.21
N ALA A 310 -4.28 5.55 42.42
CA ALA A 310 -5.21 4.44 42.64
C ALA A 310 -6.64 4.76 42.16
N LYS A 311 -7.14 5.98 42.42
CA LYS A 311 -8.47 6.45 41.97
C LYS A 311 -8.65 6.33 40.46
N TYR A 312 -7.59 6.56 39.70
CA TYR A 312 -7.62 6.52 38.22
C TYR A 312 -6.98 5.26 37.64
N GLY A 313 -6.63 4.26 38.46
CA GLY A 313 -6.04 3.00 38.00
C GLY A 313 -4.69 3.14 37.30
N LEU A 314 -3.92 4.18 37.64
CA LEU A 314 -2.60 4.45 37.07
C LEU A 314 -1.52 3.91 38.02
N ASP A 315 -0.51 3.22 37.47
CA ASP A 315 0.71 2.95 38.21
C ASP A 315 1.65 4.17 38.20
N ALA A 316 2.71 4.16 39.02
CA ALA A 316 3.63 5.28 39.13
C ALA A 316 4.32 5.65 37.80
N LYS A 317 4.54 4.67 36.90
CA LYS A 317 5.18 4.90 35.61
C LYS A 317 4.20 5.53 34.62
N ALA A 318 2.97 5.02 34.58
CA ALA A 318 1.87 5.59 33.80
C ALA A 318 1.56 7.02 34.25
N ALA A 319 1.52 7.27 35.56
CA ALA A 319 1.28 8.59 36.13
C ALA A 319 2.36 9.61 35.70
N LEU A 320 3.63 9.22 35.61
CA LEU A 320 4.71 10.08 35.07
C LEU A 320 4.48 10.44 33.59
N GLY A 321 4.08 9.46 32.78
CA GLY A 321 3.74 9.69 31.37
C GLY A 321 2.57 10.65 31.20
N VAL A 322 1.47 10.38 31.90
CA VAL A 322 0.27 11.23 31.93
C VAL A 322 0.59 12.64 32.42
N ARG A 323 1.44 12.78 33.45
CA ARG A 323 1.90 14.08 33.94
C ARG A 323 2.63 14.87 32.86
N SER A 324 3.49 14.23 32.08
CA SER A 324 4.20 14.87 30.96
C SER A 324 3.23 15.33 29.85
N MET A 325 2.20 14.52 29.56
CA MET A 325 1.14 14.91 28.62
C MET A 325 0.35 16.12 29.11
N LEU A 326 -0.06 16.14 30.38
CA LEU A 326 -0.75 17.29 30.98
C LEU A 326 0.11 18.55 31.05
N GLN A 327 1.41 18.42 31.32
CA GLN A 327 2.35 19.55 31.25
C GLN A 327 2.41 20.14 29.84
N THR A 328 2.45 19.28 28.83
CA THR A 328 2.42 19.70 27.42
C THR A 328 1.12 20.42 27.09
N GLN A 329 -0.02 19.87 27.52
CA GLN A 329 -1.34 20.49 27.35
C GLN A 329 -1.42 21.86 28.05
N TRP A 330 -0.85 21.99 29.25
CA TRP A 330 -0.80 23.27 29.97
C TRP A 330 0.03 24.31 29.23
N SER A 331 1.22 23.95 28.75
CA SER A 331 2.05 24.85 27.95
C SER A 331 1.35 25.29 26.66
N PHE A 332 0.65 24.37 26.00
CA PHE A 332 -0.18 24.68 24.85
C PHE A 332 -1.31 25.66 25.21
N ASN A 333 -2.07 25.40 26.28
CA ASN A 333 -3.13 26.30 26.74
C ASN A 333 -2.57 27.70 27.04
N LYS A 334 -1.38 27.80 27.66
CA LYS A 334 -0.72 29.09 27.93
C LYS A 334 -0.31 29.82 26.66
N GLN A 335 0.17 29.09 25.65
CA GLN A 335 0.49 29.68 24.36
C GLN A 335 -0.78 30.20 23.67
N VAL A 336 -1.86 29.43 23.65
CA VAL A 336 -3.15 29.85 23.08
C VAL A 336 -3.74 31.05 23.83
N GLU A 337 -3.65 31.06 25.17
CA GLU A 337 -4.05 32.22 25.97
C GLU A 337 -3.23 33.47 25.63
N LYS A 338 -1.92 33.31 25.45
CA LYS A 338 -1.03 34.40 25.05
C LYS A 338 -1.38 34.91 23.66
N GLU A 339 -1.53 34.03 22.68
CA GLU A 339 -1.92 34.40 21.31
C GLU A 339 -3.27 35.12 21.30
N ARG A 340 -4.28 34.60 22.00
CA ARG A 340 -5.58 35.28 22.14
C ARG A 340 -5.45 36.65 22.79
N ARG A 341 -4.59 36.78 23.81
CA ARG A 341 -4.32 38.06 24.48
C ARG A 341 -3.60 39.03 23.55
N ASP A 342 -2.63 38.57 22.78
CA ASP A 342 -1.86 39.39 21.84
C ASP A 342 -2.74 39.84 20.66
N THR A 343 -3.60 38.96 20.13
CA THR A 343 -4.63 39.32 19.13
C THR A 343 -5.63 40.31 19.70
N TYR A 344 -6.19 40.06 20.88
CA TYR A 344 -7.11 41.00 21.53
C TYR A 344 -6.46 42.37 21.75
N THR A 345 -5.21 42.39 22.23
CA THR A 345 -4.45 43.64 22.40
C THR A 345 -4.31 44.36 21.08
N THR A 346 -3.91 43.65 20.02
CA THR A 346 -3.75 44.21 18.67
C THR A 346 -5.06 44.76 18.12
N ASP A 347 -6.16 44.02 18.23
CA ASP A 347 -7.48 44.43 17.74
C ASP A 347 -8.04 45.61 18.53
N ALA A 348 -7.89 45.61 19.86
CA ALA A 348 -8.29 46.72 20.71
C ALA A 348 -7.48 47.99 20.39
N VAL A 349 -6.16 47.87 20.21
CA VAL A 349 -5.28 48.98 19.80
C VAL A 349 -5.68 49.51 18.43
N ASN A 350 -5.92 48.64 17.45
CA ASN A 350 -6.33 49.02 16.10
C ASN A 350 -7.72 49.67 16.07
N GLY A 351 -8.65 49.20 16.89
CA GLY A 351 -9.98 49.80 17.05
C GLY A 351 -9.92 51.20 17.65
N ILE A 352 -9.15 51.38 18.72
CA ILE A 352 -8.90 52.69 19.35
C ILE A 352 -8.21 53.64 18.36
N TYR A 353 -7.25 53.13 17.58
CA TYR A 353 -6.57 53.90 16.54
C TYR A 353 -7.54 54.36 15.45
N ALA A 354 -8.40 53.47 14.94
CA ALA A 354 -9.39 53.81 13.92
C ALA A 354 -10.40 54.87 14.41
N THR A 355 -10.80 54.83 15.69
CA THR A 355 -11.62 55.88 16.31
C THR A 355 -10.85 57.20 16.42
N LEU A 356 -9.56 57.15 16.76
CA LEU A 356 -8.72 58.34 16.88
C LEU A 356 -8.47 59.03 15.53
N THR A 357 -8.26 58.26 14.45
CA THR A 357 -7.87 58.80 13.13
C THR A 357 -9.04 58.99 12.17
N GLY A 358 -10.18 58.36 12.42
CA GLY A 358 -11.29 58.30 11.47
C GLY A 358 -10.95 57.44 10.23
N ASP A 359 -11.94 57.27 9.35
CA ASP A 359 -11.78 56.60 8.04
C ASP A 359 -12.38 57.51 6.96
N PRO A 360 -11.54 58.26 6.21
CA PRO A 360 -11.99 59.20 5.19
C PRO A 360 -12.73 58.51 4.03
N ASN A 361 -12.41 57.25 3.74
CA ASN A 361 -13.04 56.48 2.67
C ASN A 361 -14.44 55.98 3.06
N LYS A 362 -14.77 55.97 4.36
CA LYS A 362 -16.08 55.62 4.90
C LYS A 362 -16.83 56.80 5.52
N ASN A 363 -16.31 58.02 5.35
CA ASN A 363 -16.89 59.25 5.90
C ASN A 363 -17.02 59.24 7.44
N ILE A 364 -16.14 58.52 8.14
CA ILE A 364 -16.12 58.46 9.61
C ILE A 364 -15.13 59.52 10.11
N PRO A 365 -15.59 60.58 10.81
CA PRO A 365 -14.68 61.61 11.32
C PRO A 365 -13.83 61.09 12.49
N PRO A 366 -12.61 61.62 12.67
CA PRO A 366 -11.79 61.32 13.85
C PRO A 366 -12.47 61.80 15.14
N ASP A 367 -12.47 60.97 16.19
CA ASP A 367 -13.05 61.29 17.50
C ASP A 367 -12.08 60.94 18.64
N PRO A 368 -11.15 61.86 18.98
CA PRO A 368 -10.15 61.63 20.02
C PRO A 368 -10.77 61.39 21.40
N ALA A 369 -11.85 62.10 21.75
CA ALA A 369 -12.50 61.96 23.05
C ALA A 369 -13.09 60.55 23.23
N LYS A 370 -13.69 60.01 22.16
CA LYS A 370 -14.17 58.63 22.15
C LYS A 370 -13.04 57.61 22.17
N ALA A 371 -11.92 57.84 21.49
CA ALA A 371 -10.75 56.95 21.55
C ALA A 371 -10.16 56.83 22.97
N TYR A 372 -10.17 57.92 23.75
CA TYR A 372 -9.81 57.87 25.18
C TYR A 372 -10.80 57.05 26.01
N GLN A 373 -12.10 57.22 25.77
CA GLN A 373 -13.12 56.44 26.47
C GLN A 373 -13.01 54.96 26.12
N ASP A 374 -12.80 54.62 24.84
CA ASP A 374 -12.60 53.25 24.37
C ASP A 374 -11.33 52.63 24.99
N LEU A 375 -10.23 53.40 25.13
CA LEU A 375 -9.02 52.96 25.83
C LEU A 375 -9.28 52.69 27.32
N GLN A 376 -9.97 53.60 28.02
CA GLN A 376 -10.29 53.43 29.44
C GLN A 376 -11.20 52.22 29.68
N ASN A 377 -12.19 52.03 28.80
CA ASN A 377 -13.18 50.95 28.87
C ASN A 377 -12.69 49.60 28.32
N SER A 378 -11.55 49.56 27.63
CA SER A 378 -10.95 48.31 27.13
C SER A 378 -10.52 47.35 28.25
N ASN A 379 -10.35 46.06 27.96
CA ASN A 379 -9.78 45.10 28.92
C ASN A 379 -8.25 44.99 28.83
N LEU A 380 -7.60 46.01 28.25
CA LEU A 380 -6.13 46.08 28.18
C LEU A 380 -5.52 46.16 29.59
N ASP A 381 -4.32 45.62 29.77
CA ASP A 381 -3.65 45.70 31.06
C ASP A 381 -3.27 47.15 31.41
N ALA A 382 -3.10 47.43 32.70
CA ALA A 382 -2.87 48.78 33.20
C ALA A 382 -1.62 49.45 32.61
N LEU A 383 -0.58 48.68 32.29
CA LEU A 383 0.67 49.20 31.77
C LEU A 383 0.50 49.60 30.29
N THR A 384 -0.13 48.74 29.50
CA THR A 384 -0.51 49.03 28.10
C THR A 384 -1.49 50.19 28.00
N LYS A 385 -2.49 50.28 28.90
CA LYS A 385 -3.40 51.43 28.98
C LYS A 385 -2.67 52.74 29.29
N LEU A 386 -1.69 52.71 30.18
CA LEU A 386 -0.97 53.90 30.62
C LEU A 386 0.01 54.37 29.54
N GLU A 387 0.68 53.44 28.86
CA GLU A 387 1.53 53.75 27.69
C GLU A 387 0.71 54.31 26.53
N MET A 388 -0.44 53.70 26.22
CA MET A 388 -1.33 54.21 25.19
C MET A 388 -2.00 55.52 25.58
N GLY A 389 -2.38 55.71 26.84
CA GLY A 389 -2.93 56.97 27.33
C GLY A 389 -1.96 58.12 27.11
N ARG A 390 -0.68 57.94 27.47
CA ARG A 390 0.37 58.93 27.16
C ARG A 390 0.52 59.17 25.67
N LYS A 391 0.50 58.11 24.86
CA LYS A 391 0.61 58.26 23.40
C LYS A 391 -0.60 58.99 22.80
N LEU A 392 -1.81 58.85 23.36
CA LEU A 392 -3.02 59.60 23.00
C LEU A 392 -2.91 61.07 23.46
N GLU A 393 -2.32 61.33 24.64
CA GLU A 393 -2.12 62.67 25.24
C GLU A 393 -1.12 63.49 24.44
N ASP A 394 -0.07 62.82 23.97
CA ASP A 394 0.99 63.41 23.18
C ASP A 394 0.65 63.47 21.67
N GLY A 395 -0.55 63.04 21.26
CA GLY A 395 -0.96 62.99 19.84
C GLY A 395 -0.09 62.07 18.98
N THR A 396 0.48 61.02 19.59
CA THR A 396 1.46 60.09 19.00
C THR A 396 0.94 58.68 18.77
N ILE A 397 -0.32 58.39 19.12
CA ILE A 397 -0.93 57.09 18.83
C ILE A 397 -0.94 56.87 17.31
N GLY A 398 -0.19 55.85 16.90
CA GLY A 398 0.09 55.51 15.51
C GLY A 398 0.75 56.65 14.70
N LYS A 399 1.80 57.28 15.22
CA LYS A 399 2.77 58.03 14.39
C LYS A 399 3.37 57.11 13.33
N THR A 400 2.72 57.10 12.17
CA THR A 400 3.13 56.43 10.95
C THR A 400 4.36 57.15 10.39
N ARG A 401 5.43 56.39 10.19
CA ARG A 401 6.61 56.79 9.41
C ARG A 401 6.16 57.47 8.11
N ASP A 402 6.58 58.72 7.90
CA ASP A 402 6.30 59.46 6.66
C ASP A 402 7.44 59.19 5.66
N ALA A 403 7.26 58.15 4.85
CA ALA A 403 8.25 57.73 3.86
C ALA A 403 8.55 58.82 2.82
N ALA A 404 7.60 59.72 2.53
CA ALA A 404 7.83 60.84 1.62
C ALA A 404 8.76 61.88 2.26
N ALA A 405 8.53 62.24 3.52
CA ALA A 405 9.40 63.17 4.24
C ALA A 405 10.82 62.64 4.42
N VAL A 406 11.00 61.33 4.66
CA VAL A 406 12.33 60.68 4.73
C VAL A 406 13.04 60.72 3.38
N ASN A 407 12.34 60.43 2.28
CA ASN A 407 12.89 60.53 0.93
C ASN A 407 13.24 61.96 0.52
N ASP A 408 12.41 62.94 0.86
CA ASP A 408 12.68 64.34 0.57
C ASP A 408 13.90 64.83 1.32
N MET A 409 14.05 64.47 2.60
CA MET A 409 15.27 64.77 3.37
C MET A 409 16.52 64.09 2.77
N ALA A 410 16.41 62.83 2.33
CA ALA A 410 17.50 62.14 1.65
C ALA A 410 17.92 62.85 0.36
N ARG A 411 16.97 63.33 -0.43
CA ARG A 411 17.23 64.12 -1.66
C ARG A 411 17.91 65.46 -1.34
N LEU A 412 17.45 66.17 -0.32
CA LEU A 412 18.07 67.43 0.14
C LEU A 412 19.52 67.21 0.60
N ILE A 413 19.79 66.13 1.33
CA ILE A 413 21.15 65.73 1.73
C ILE A 413 22.03 65.45 0.50
N ILE A 414 21.50 64.71 -0.49
CA ILE A 414 22.24 64.38 -1.72
C ILE A 414 22.45 65.62 -2.62
N GLY A 415 21.49 66.56 -2.61
CA GLY A 415 21.62 67.88 -3.24
C GLY A 415 22.72 68.74 -2.61
N GLY A 416 23.06 68.48 -1.35
CA GLY A 416 23.97 69.31 -0.55
C GLY A 416 23.28 70.51 0.10
N GLU A 417 21.96 70.40 0.35
CA GLU A 417 21.12 71.48 0.91
C GLU A 417 20.94 71.33 2.44
N VAL A 418 21.57 70.33 3.06
CA VAL A 418 21.47 70.04 4.50
C VAL A 418 22.86 70.05 5.14
N ASP A 419 23.22 71.19 5.74
CA ASP A 419 24.57 71.44 6.27
C ASP A 419 24.78 70.98 7.73
N SER A 420 23.72 70.50 8.41
CA SER A 420 23.80 70.07 9.82
C SER A 420 22.85 68.91 10.13
N ASP A 421 23.05 68.22 11.25
CA ASP A 421 22.18 67.13 11.70
C ASP A 421 20.85 67.64 12.29
N ALA A 422 20.75 68.93 12.62
CA ALA A 422 19.61 69.49 13.32
C ALA A 422 18.27 69.32 12.57
N PRO A 423 18.17 69.54 11.24
CA PRO A 423 16.96 69.26 10.47
C PRO A 423 16.55 67.78 10.48
N ILE A 424 17.52 66.86 10.58
CA ILE A 424 17.30 65.40 10.61
C ILE A 424 16.76 64.98 11.99
N ASP A 425 17.33 65.52 13.07
CA ASP A 425 16.88 65.27 14.45
C ASP A 425 15.46 65.76 14.70
N VAL A 426 15.10 66.89 14.08
CA VAL A 426 13.74 67.44 14.13
C VAL A 426 12.73 66.47 13.51
N MET A 427 13.12 65.61 12.57
CA MET A 427 12.20 64.62 11.98
C MET A 427 11.81 63.50 12.97
N LEU A 428 12.72 63.08 13.84
CA LEU A 428 12.39 62.14 14.92
C LEU A 428 11.49 62.80 15.96
N ALA A 429 11.81 64.05 16.35
CA ALA A 429 11.00 64.81 17.28
C ALA A 429 9.57 65.08 16.74
N GLN A 430 9.44 65.29 15.44
CA GLN A 430 8.15 65.47 14.75
C GLN A 430 7.42 64.14 14.48
N GLY A 431 8.04 62.99 14.71
CA GLY A 431 7.44 61.69 14.42
C GLY A 431 7.37 61.32 12.94
N LYS A 432 8.11 62.04 12.08
CA LYS A 432 8.18 61.81 10.62
C LYS A 432 9.17 60.70 10.25
N ALA A 433 10.16 60.45 11.10
CA ALA A 433 11.22 59.46 10.90
C ALA A 433 11.39 58.58 12.16
N SER A 434 11.74 57.30 11.98
CA SER A 434 12.13 56.43 13.09
C SER A 434 13.56 56.73 13.57
N VAL A 435 13.94 56.19 14.72
CA VAL A 435 15.33 56.28 15.23
C VAL A 435 16.32 55.67 14.22
N GLY A 436 15.92 54.60 13.54
CA GLY A 436 16.72 53.97 12.49
C GLY A 436 16.86 54.85 11.23
N ASP A 437 15.79 55.51 10.81
CA ASP A 437 15.80 56.43 9.67
C ASP A 437 16.71 57.65 9.94
N VAL A 438 16.66 58.22 11.16
CA VAL A 438 17.55 59.32 11.56
C VAL A 438 19.01 58.89 11.58
N ALA A 439 19.33 57.72 12.12
CA ALA A 439 20.70 57.20 12.09
C ALA A 439 21.23 57.02 10.66
N MET A 440 20.37 56.55 9.74
CA MET A 440 20.70 56.40 8.33
C MET A 440 20.96 57.74 7.64
N LEU A 441 20.04 58.71 7.76
CA LEU A 441 20.14 60.03 7.12
C LEU A 441 21.39 60.81 7.58
N LYS A 442 21.74 60.72 8.87
CA LYS A 442 22.98 61.32 9.40
C LYS A 442 24.23 60.67 8.81
N GLY A 443 24.21 59.35 8.65
CA GLY A 443 25.26 58.60 7.96
C GLY A 443 25.43 59.06 6.51
N MET A 444 24.31 59.19 5.78
CA MET A 444 24.33 59.68 4.39
C MET A 444 24.92 61.08 4.26
N ARG A 445 24.55 62.01 5.15
CA ARG A 445 25.12 63.36 5.15
C ARG A 445 26.64 63.32 5.32
N LYS A 446 27.14 62.48 6.23
CA LYS A 446 28.57 62.30 6.45
C LYS A 446 29.28 61.70 5.22
N ASP A 447 28.63 60.77 4.52
CA ASP A 447 29.17 60.17 3.29
C ASP A 447 29.18 61.17 2.12
N MET A 448 28.25 62.15 2.11
CA MET A 448 28.16 63.24 1.14
C MET A 448 29.25 64.32 1.30
N ASP A 449 29.94 64.36 2.44
CA ASP A 449 31.16 65.16 2.65
C ASP A 449 32.42 64.45 2.14
N GLY A 450 32.30 63.19 1.69
CA GLY A 450 33.39 62.33 1.25
C GLY A 450 33.39 61.99 -0.25
N PRO A 451 34.33 61.14 -0.70
CA PRO A 451 34.49 60.72 -2.10
C PRO A 451 33.31 59.88 -2.65
N LEU A 452 32.35 59.52 -1.81
CA LEU A 452 31.14 58.76 -2.15
C LEU A 452 30.05 59.63 -2.81
N LYS A 453 30.14 60.95 -2.67
CA LYS A 453 29.15 61.94 -3.11
C LYS A 453 28.68 61.73 -4.56
N ASP A 454 29.61 61.60 -5.50
CA ASP A 454 29.28 61.52 -6.93
C ASP A 454 28.58 60.20 -7.28
N TYR A 455 28.93 59.12 -6.58
CA TYR A 455 28.28 57.82 -6.75
C TYR A 455 26.87 57.78 -6.17
N LEU A 456 26.68 58.36 -4.98
CA LEU A 456 25.37 58.46 -4.36
C LEU A 456 24.43 59.35 -5.20
N LYS A 457 24.92 60.47 -5.74
CA LYS A 457 24.17 61.30 -6.71
C LYS A 457 23.77 60.53 -7.97
N ARG A 458 24.69 59.72 -8.52
CA ARG A 458 24.42 58.88 -9.70
C ARG A 458 23.35 57.82 -9.40
N GLY A 459 23.41 57.16 -8.24
CA GLY A 459 22.40 56.21 -7.79
C GLY A 459 21.04 56.86 -7.57
N ASP A 460 21.01 58.04 -6.97
CA ASP A 460 19.81 58.82 -6.72
C ASP A 460 19.08 59.21 -8.02
N ALA A 461 19.85 59.68 -9.01
CA ALA A 461 19.35 60.01 -10.34
C ALA A 461 18.81 58.79 -11.09
N LEU A 462 19.43 57.61 -10.93
CA LEU A 462 18.94 56.37 -11.52
C LEU A 462 17.57 55.98 -10.96
N VAL A 463 17.40 56.02 -9.63
CA VAL A 463 16.12 55.75 -8.96
C VAL A 463 15.07 56.80 -9.37
N GLY A 464 15.41 58.08 -9.31
CA GLY A 464 14.52 59.16 -9.74
C GLY A 464 14.03 59.00 -11.18
N ASN A 465 14.92 58.66 -12.12
CA ASN A 465 14.56 58.45 -13.52
C ASN A 465 13.73 57.18 -13.75
N ALA A 466 13.97 56.12 -12.98
CA ALA A 466 13.22 54.86 -13.10
C ALA A 466 11.77 55.03 -12.64
N PHE A 467 11.57 55.71 -11.51
CA PHE A 467 10.25 55.94 -10.92
C PHE A 467 9.51 57.16 -11.51
N ALA A 468 10.17 57.98 -12.34
CA ALA A 468 9.53 59.01 -13.16
C ALA A 468 8.90 58.48 -14.47
N ARG A 469 9.22 57.24 -14.90
CA ARG A 469 8.63 56.64 -16.13
C ARG A 469 7.20 56.11 -15.86
N PRO A 470 6.26 56.18 -16.83
CA PRO A 470 4.85 55.80 -16.65
C PRO A 470 4.57 54.38 -16.13
N GLN A 471 5.53 53.47 -16.30
CA GLN A 471 5.45 52.07 -15.86
C GLN A 471 5.73 51.85 -14.36
N PHE A 472 6.21 52.88 -13.64
CA PHE A 472 6.34 52.91 -12.17
C PHE A 472 5.66 54.14 -11.53
N ALA A 473 5.23 55.11 -12.35
CA ALA A 473 4.61 56.35 -11.91
C ALA A 473 3.08 56.27 -11.92
N ALA A 474 2.50 56.08 -10.75
CA ALA A 474 1.24 56.70 -10.37
C ALA A 474 1.42 57.15 -8.92
N GLY A 475 1.12 58.41 -8.59
CA GLY A 475 1.35 59.03 -7.28
C GLY A 475 0.54 58.43 -6.12
N THR A 476 0.64 57.12 -5.92
CA THR A 476 0.05 56.37 -4.82
C THR A 476 1.08 56.20 -3.69
N PRO A 477 0.65 56.10 -2.43
CA PRO A 477 1.53 55.81 -1.31
C PRO A 477 2.38 54.55 -1.51
N GLU A 478 1.90 53.55 -2.26
CA GLU A 478 2.66 52.33 -2.55
C GLU A 478 3.84 52.57 -3.50
N ALA A 479 3.72 53.51 -4.45
CA ALA A 479 4.83 53.90 -5.31
C ALA A 479 5.92 54.63 -4.51
N ALA A 480 5.52 55.51 -3.58
CA ALA A 480 6.45 56.20 -2.68
C ALA A 480 7.19 55.24 -1.75
N ILE A 481 6.52 54.19 -1.24
CA ILE A 481 7.14 53.15 -0.41
C ILE A 481 8.11 52.28 -1.22
N LYS A 482 7.79 51.97 -2.48
CA LYS A 482 8.68 51.21 -3.38
C LYS A 482 9.91 52.03 -3.77
N GLU A 483 9.73 53.32 -4.03
CA GLU A 483 10.82 54.25 -4.32
C GLU A 483 11.75 54.42 -3.11
N ASP A 484 11.19 54.62 -1.91
CA ASP A 484 11.92 54.67 -0.63
C ASP A 484 12.75 53.39 -0.40
N ARG A 485 12.13 52.23 -0.60
CA ARG A 485 12.80 50.94 -0.46
C ARG A 485 13.95 50.80 -1.46
N ALA A 486 13.71 51.04 -2.74
CA ALA A 486 14.72 50.92 -3.79
C ALA A 486 15.90 51.89 -3.59
N ARG A 487 15.61 53.12 -3.14
CA ARG A 487 16.62 54.13 -2.81
C ARG A 487 17.52 53.68 -1.66
N ASN A 488 16.92 53.20 -0.57
CA ASN A 488 17.67 52.71 0.59
C ASN A 488 18.51 51.47 0.26
N GLN A 489 17.98 50.54 -0.53
CA GLN A 489 18.69 49.33 -0.96
C GLN A 489 19.89 49.66 -1.87
N LEU A 490 19.68 50.50 -2.88
CA LEU A 490 20.74 50.89 -3.81
C LEU A 490 21.85 51.69 -3.11
N GLN A 491 21.50 52.61 -2.21
CA GLN A 491 22.49 53.40 -1.47
C GLN A 491 23.35 52.50 -0.56
N ARG A 492 22.74 51.54 0.14
CA ARG A 492 23.48 50.56 0.94
C ARG A 492 24.45 49.74 0.07
N ALA A 493 23.99 49.30 -1.10
CA ALA A 493 24.83 48.55 -2.02
C ALA A 493 26.02 49.38 -2.54
N ILE A 494 25.81 50.67 -2.83
CA ILE A 494 26.89 51.60 -3.23
C ILE A 494 27.89 51.80 -2.09
N THR A 495 27.41 52.08 -0.87
CA THR A 495 28.27 52.30 0.29
C THR A 495 29.08 51.04 0.64
N GLU A 496 28.45 49.86 0.59
CA GLU A 496 29.15 48.58 0.83
C GLU A 496 30.13 48.23 -0.29
N ALA A 497 29.78 48.45 -1.57
CA ALA A 497 30.70 48.27 -2.68
C ALA A 497 31.95 49.16 -2.53
N TYR A 498 31.74 50.42 -2.15
CA TYR A 498 32.83 51.36 -1.92
C TYR A 498 33.71 50.94 -0.74
N LYS A 499 33.14 50.48 0.38
CA LYS A 499 33.91 49.92 1.50
C LYS A 499 34.73 48.68 1.09
N LYS A 500 34.16 47.81 0.24
CA LYS A 500 34.78 46.54 -0.14
C LYS A 500 35.86 46.67 -1.22
N GLY A 501 35.80 47.69 -2.08
CA GLY A 501 36.76 47.82 -3.19
C GLY A 501 36.88 49.20 -3.83
N GLY A 502 36.43 50.26 -3.14
CA GLY A 502 36.55 51.64 -3.60
C GLY A 502 35.81 51.95 -4.91
N PRO A 503 36.25 52.97 -5.65
CA PRO A 503 35.62 53.41 -6.91
C PRO A 503 35.37 52.30 -7.94
N GLU A 504 36.32 51.38 -8.11
CA GLU A 504 36.22 50.29 -9.10
C GLU A 504 35.10 49.30 -8.77
N ALA A 505 34.89 49.01 -7.50
CA ALA A 505 33.81 48.14 -7.05
C ALA A 505 32.43 48.79 -7.27
N VAL A 506 32.33 50.11 -7.08
CA VAL A 506 31.10 50.85 -7.34
C VAL A 506 30.78 50.93 -8.83
N GLU A 507 31.78 51.11 -9.70
CA GLU A 507 31.57 51.08 -11.16
C GLU A 507 31.15 49.68 -11.66
N LYS A 508 31.71 48.61 -11.07
CA LYS A 508 31.26 47.24 -11.34
C LYS A 508 29.81 47.02 -10.91
N LEU A 509 29.38 47.58 -9.79
CA LEU A 509 27.98 47.55 -9.35
C LEU A 509 27.07 48.26 -10.36
N PHE A 510 27.41 49.48 -10.79
CA PHE A 510 26.60 50.22 -11.76
C PHE A 510 26.55 49.59 -13.15
N SER A 511 27.57 48.80 -13.50
CA SER A 511 27.64 48.06 -14.77
C SER A 511 26.95 46.69 -14.73
N SER A 512 26.42 46.29 -13.56
CA SER A 512 25.74 45.01 -13.35
C SER A 512 24.22 45.14 -13.48
N ASP A 513 23.52 44.01 -13.47
CA ASP A 513 22.05 43.97 -13.45
C ASP A 513 21.44 44.31 -12.07
N LEU A 514 22.27 44.44 -11.03
CA LEU A 514 21.81 44.63 -9.65
C LEU A 514 21.00 45.92 -9.45
N PRO A 515 21.39 47.09 -9.96
CA PRO A 515 20.57 48.30 -9.85
C PRO A 515 19.19 48.14 -10.52
N MET A 516 19.14 47.51 -11.69
CA MET A 516 17.88 47.24 -12.39
C MET A 516 17.01 46.24 -11.63
N SER A 517 17.61 45.20 -11.03
CA SER A 517 16.91 44.23 -10.20
C SER A 517 16.30 44.86 -8.94
N ILE A 518 17.03 45.76 -8.27
CA ILE A 518 16.54 46.54 -7.10
C ILE A 518 15.33 47.41 -7.51
N MET A 519 15.35 47.97 -8.71
CA MET A 519 14.25 48.80 -9.23
C MET A 519 13.05 47.97 -9.74
N SER A 520 13.24 46.73 -10.22
CA SER A 520 12.19 45.95 -10.91
C SER A 520 11.45 44.91 -10.08
N SER A 521 11.99 44.34 -8.98
CA SER A 521 11.22 43.37 -8.18
C SER A 521 11.69 43.16 -6.72
N ASN A 522 10.71 42.94 -5.83
CA ASN A 522 10.67 42.11 -4.61
C ASN A 522 11.96 41.46 -4.06
N ALA A 523 13.04 42.20 -3.79
CA ALA A 523 14.09 41.70 -2.90
C ALA A 523 13.49 41.52 -1.50
N VAL A 524 13.36 40.27 -1.04
CA VAL A 524 12.64 39.89 0.19
C VAL A 524 13.46 40.23 1.44
N SER A 525 14.78 40.42 1.33
CA SER A 525 15.62 40.85 2.45
C SER A 525 16.91 41.57 2.02
N VAL A 526 17.44 42.41 2.91
CA VAL A 526 18.72 43.13 2.76
C VAL A 526 19.91 42.16 2.61
N ASP A 527 19.80 40.95 3.15
CA ASP A 527 20.86 39.94 3.09
C ASP A 527 21.02 39.33 1.69
N ASP A 528 19.93 39.18 0.95
CA ASP A 528 19.96 38.70 -0.44
C ASP A 528 20.67 39.69 -1.37
N GLU A 529 20.56 40.98 -1.09
CA GLU A 529 21.25 42.06 -1.81
C GLU A 529 22.75 42.06 -1.54
N LEU A 530 23.14 41.93 -0.27
CA LEU A 530 24.55 41.88 0.12
C LEU A 530 25.23 40.63 -0.46
N ASN A 531 24.54 39.49 -0.49
CA ASN A 531 25.03 38.27 -1.11
C ASN A 531 25.17 38.40 -2.64
N ASN A 532 24.22 39.06 -3.32
CA ASN A 532 24.31 39.33 -4.75
C ASN A 532 25.41 40.35 -5.08
N LEU A 533 25.60 41.37 -4.24
CA LEU A 533 26.70 42.32 -4.35
C LEU A 533 28.06 41.60 -4.27
N ASP A 534 28.24 40.70 -3.30
CA ASP A 534 29.47 39.91 -3.17
C ASP A 534 29.72 39.02 -4.39
N ARG A 535 28.67 38.49 -5.02
CA ARG A 535 28.79 37.78 -6.29
C ARG A 535 29.24 38.72 -7.42
N VAL A 536 28.60 39.87 -7.59
CA VAL A 536 28.92 40.86 -8.64
C VAL A 536 30.36 41.36 -8.54
N LEU A 537 30.84 41.65 -7.33
CA LEU A 537 32.19 42.14 -7.10
C LEU A 537 33.27 41.06 -7.38
N ASN A 538 32.93 39.77 -7.22
CA ASN A 538 33.85 38.66 -7.45
C ASN A 538 33.96 38.20 -8.92
N VAL A 539 32.98 38.50 -9.78
CA VAL A 539 32.94 38.05 -11.20
C VAL A 539 33.99 38.76 -12.09
N GLY A 540 34.65 39.80 -11.60
CA GLY A 540 35.68 40.56 -12.33
C GLY A 540 37.15 40.25 -11.99
N ARG A 541 37.47 39.17 -11.27
CA ARG A 541 38.87 38.72 -11.07
C ARG A 541 39.23 37.65 -12.10
N THR A 542 39.65 38.07 -13.28
CA THR A 542 40.38 37.23 -14.24
C THR A 542 41.86 37.66 -14.28
N ASP A 543 42.74 36.65 -14.20
CA ASP A 543 44.20 36.64 -14.42
C ASP A 543 45.11 37.22 -13.30
N LYS A 544 46.22 36.59 -12.83
CA LYS A 544 47.08 35.48 -13.32
C LYS A 544 47.99 34.91 -12.19
N ARG A 545 47.97 33.57 -12.02
CA ARG A 545 49.07 32.59 -11.73
C ARG A 545 49.90 32.64 -10.42
N PRO A 546 50.55 31.51 -10.00
CA PRO A 546 50.84 30.29 -10.77
C PRO A 546 50.31 28.95 -10.22
N ILE A 547 50.14 28.05 -11.19
CA ILE A 547 49.87 26.63 -11.07
C ILE A 547 51.12 25.96 -10.49
N GLU A 548 51.00 25.30 -9.33
CA GLU A 548 51.99 24.29 -8.90
C GLU A 548 51.97 23.15 -9.92
N SER A 549 53.13 22.82 -10.50
CA SER A 549 53.27 21.68 -11.39
C SER A 549 53.10 20.38 -10.60
N ALA A 550 52.60 19.32 -11.25
CA ALA A 550 52.41 18.01 -10.62
C ALA A 550 53.72 17.42 -10.03
N ASP A 551 54.89 17.90 -10.46
CA ASP A 551 56.19 17.49 -9.93
C ASP A 551 56.48 18.07 -8.52
N ASP A 552 55.93 19.24 -8.18
CA ASP A 552 56.07 19.85 -6.84
C ASP A 552 55.22 19.15 -5.78
N TYR A 553 54.13 18.48 -6.19
CA TYR A 553 53.24 17.76 -5.28
C TYR A 553 53.84 16.40 -4.84
N VAL A 554 54.63 15.75 -5.70
CA VAL A 554 55.25 14.44 -5.43
C VAL A 554 56.50 14.58 -4.55
N SER A 555 57.27 15.65 -4.71
CA SER A 555 58.52 15.84 -3.94
C SER A 555 58.30 16.21 -2.46
N ARG A 556 57.10 16.65 -2.08
CA ARG A 556 56.75 16.97 -0.67
C ARG A 556 56.23 15.76 0.13
N ARG A 557 55.72 14.70 -0.52
CA ARG A 557 55.18 13.51 0.18
C ARG A 557 56.22 12.42 0.49
N THR A 558 57.42 12.49 -0.07
CA THR A 558 58.48 11.48 0.11
C THR A 558 59.60 11.91 1.06
N LYS A 559 59.63 13.17 1.52
CA LYS A 559 60.63 13.67 2.49
C LYS A 559 60.10 13.89 3.92
N GLY A 560 58.88 13.44 4.21
CA GLY A 560 58.30 13.43 5.57
C GLY A 560 58.32 12.06 6.26
N VAL A 561 58.91 11.04 5.64
CA VAL A 561 59.10 9.71 6.23
C VAL A 561 60.57 9.31 6.09
N ALA A 562 61.44 10.03 6.82
CA ALA A 562 62.77 9.60 7.26
C ALA A 562 63.49 10.78 7.94
N GLN A 563 63.17 11.03 9.20
CA GLN A 563 64.11 11.29 10.30
C GLN A 563 63.36 11.51 11.61
#